data_AF-A0A0B8QC98-F1
#
_entry.id   AF-A0A0B8QC98-F1
#
_cell.length_a   1.000
_cell.length_b   1.000
_cell.length_c   1.000
_cell.angle_alpha   90.00
_cell.angle_beta   90.00
_cell.angle_gamma   90.00
#
_symmetry.space_group_name_H-M   'P 1'
#
loop_
_entity.id
_entity.type
_entity.pdbx_description
1 polymer ?
#
loop_
_entity_poly.entity_id
_entity_poly.type
_entity_poly.pdbx_seq_one_letter_code
_entity_poly.pdbx_strand_id
1 'polypeptide(L)' 'MGPEGNLYKDFVSGQTQSIPTTPVENVIDTTSAGDSFNAGFLAGWLLGKSQRRAHIKVISLQEL' A
#
# COMPACT_ATOMS: atom_id res chain seq x y z
N MET A 1 -2.40 -1.68 8.14
CA MET A 1 -2.06 -2.43 9.38
C MET A 1 -0.55 -2.43 9.61
N GLY A 2 0.18 -1.37 9.20
CA GLY A 2 1.63 -1.28 9.40
C GLY A 2 2.38 -2.49 8.83
N PRO A 3 3.18 -3.21 9.64
CA PRO A 3 3.92 -4.41 9.24
C PRO A 3 3.07 -5.54 8.63
N GLU A 4 1.79 -5.62 8.97
CA GLU A 4 0.88 -6.66 8.44
C GLU A 4 0.31 -6.30 7.06
N GLY A 5 0.72 -5.17 6.48
CA GLY A 5 0.23 -4.69 5.19
C GLY A 5 -1.13 -4.02 5.27
N ASN A 6 -2.00 -4.23 4.27
CA ASN A 6 -3.35 -3.64 4.24
C ASN A 6 -4.40 -4.62 3.74
N LEU A 7 -5.65 -4.31 4.06
CA LEU A 7 -6.81 -4.97 3.48
C LEU A 7 -7.36 -4.11 2.35
N TYR A 8 -7.70 -4.75 1.24
CA TYR A 8 -8.46 -4.16 0.14
C TYR A 8 -9.80 -4.87 0.04
N LYS A 9 -10.89 -4.09 -0.03
CA LYS A 9 -12.23 -4.63 -0.25
C LYS A 9 -12.76 -4.08 -1.58
N ASP A 10 -13.08 -4.99 -2.48
CA ASP A 10 -13.86 -4.67 -3.65
C ASP A 10 -15.35 -4.74 -3.29
N PHE A 11 -16.04 -3.61 -3.40
CA PHE A 11 -17.46 -3.50 -3.09
C PHE A 11 -18.36 -4.05 -4.20
N VAL A 12 -17.84 -4.24 -5.41
CA VAL A 12 -18.60 -4.83 -6.52
C VAL A 12 -18.64 -6.35 -6.40
N SER A 13 -17.47 -6.99 -6.27
CA SER A 13 -17.41 -8.46 -6.10
C SER A 13 -17.64 -8.93 -4.65
N GLY A 14 -17.57 -8.02 -3.68
CA GLY A 14 -17.58 -8.35 -2.25
C GLY A 14 -16.29 -9.00 -1.74
N GLN A 15 -15.30 -9.21 -2.60
CA GLN A 15 -14.06 -9.87 -2.23
C GLN A 15 -13.18 -8.96 -1.36
N THR A 16 -12.52 -9.59 -0.39
CA THR A 16 -11.51 -8.94 0.45
C THR A 16 -10.16 -9.61 0.20
N GLN A 17 -9.14 -8.81 -0.05
CA GLN A 17 -7.78 -9.26 -0.28
C GLN A 17 -6.86 -8.69 0.79
N SER A 18 -6.05 -9.55 1.41
CA SER A 18 -4.90 -9.11 2.20
C SER A 18 -3.72 -8.85 1.28
N ILE A 19 -3.07 -7.71 1.46
CA ILE A 19 -1.90 -7.27 0.69
C ILE A 19 -0.76 -7.13 1.69
N PRO A 20 0.20 -8.07 1.70
CA PRO A 20 1.28 -8.08 2.69
C PRO A 20 2.20 -6.89 2.46
N THR A 21 2.80 -6.36 3.53
CA THR A 21 3.80 -5.31 3.38
C THR A 21 5.14 -5.87 2.86
N THR A 22 6.05 -5.02 2.37
CA THR A 22 7.46 -5.40 2.19
C THR A 22 8.17 -5.27 3.53
N PRO A 23 8.80 -6.34 4.06
CA PRO A 23 9.53 -6.25 5.32
C PRO A 23 10.65 -5.20 5.25
N VAL A 24 10.74 -4.36 6.28
CA VAL A 24 11.83 -3.40 6.48
C VAL A 24 12.74 -3.96 7.57
N GLU A 25 14.02 -4.17 7.26
CA GLU A 25 14.99 -4.79 8.19
C GLU A 25 15.28 -3.90 9.40
N ASN A 26 15.35 -2.58 9.20
CA ASN A 26 15.67 -1.61 10.24
C ASN A 26 14.68 -0.45 10.24
N VAL A 27 13.77 -0.44 11.22
CA VAL A 27 12.76 0.62 11.37
C VAL A 27 13.36 1.75 12.20
N ILE A 28 13.72 2.85 11.52
CA ILE A 28 14.33 4.03 12.16
C ILE A 28 13.26 5.04 12.60
N ASP A 29 12.31 5.34 11.71
CA ASP A 29 11.23 6.29 11.94
C ASP A 29 9.96 5.78 11.23
N THR A 30 8.82 5.90 11.91
CA THR A 30 7.50 5.49 11.37
C THR A 30 6.59 6.68 11.13
N THR A 31 7.06 7.89 11.41
CA THR A 31 6.37 9.14 11.12
C THR A 31 6.01 9.17 9.64
N SER A 32 4.75 9.49 9.34
CA SER A 32 4.22 9.60 7.98
C SER A 32 4.25 8.31 7.12
N ALA A 33 4.48 7.13 7.70
CA ALA A 33 4.36 5.86 6.95
C ALA A 33 2.94 5.69 6.34
N GLY A 34 1.90 6.10 7.06
CA GLY A 34 0.52 6.09 6.56
C GLY A 34 0.25 7.14 5.48
N ASP A 35 0.78 8.35 5.62
CA ASP A 35 0.63 9.42 4.63
C ASP A 35 1.32 9.06 3.31
N SER A 36 2.54 8.52 3.41
CA SER A 36 3.31 8.02 2.26
C SER A 36 2.58 6.88 1.56
N PHE A 37 1.94 6.00 2.33
CA PHE A 37 1.09 4.95 1.78
C PHE A 37 -0.08 5.55 0.97
N ASN A 38 -0.82 6.49 1.55
CA ASN A 38 -1.95 7.13 0.88
C ASN A 38 -1.51 7.87 -0.38
N ALA A 39 -0.41 8.63 -0.31
CA ALA A 39 0.13 9.39 -1.43
C ALA A 39 0.51 8.48 -2.60
N GLY A 40 1.23 7.39 -2.34
CA GLY A 40 1.61 6.45 -3.37
C GLY A 40 0.40 5.74 -4.00
N PHE A 41 -0.62 5.40 -3.21
CA PHE A 41 -1.82 4.72 -3.70
C PHE A 41 -2.59 5.64 -4.65
N LEU A 42 -2.82 6.89 -4.24
CA LEU A 42 -3.50 7.90 -5.04
C LEU A 42 -2.73 8.20 -6.32
N ALA A 43 -1.40 8.33 -6.25
CA ALA A 43 -0.58 8.52 -7.44
C ALA A 43 -0.70 7.33 -8.42
N GLY A 44 -0.65 6.10 -7.92
CA GLY A 44 -0.84 4.90 -8.74
C GLY A 44 -2.22 4.85 -9.39
N TRP A 45 -3.27 5.21 -8.65
CA TRP A 45 -4.64 5.28 -9.14
C TRP A 45 -4.80 6.32 -10.26
N LEU A 46 -4.31 7.54 -10.03
CA LEU A 46 -4.38 8.64 -11.00
C LEU A 46 -3.62 8.34 -12.29
N LEU A 47 -2.57 7.51 -12.23
CA LEU A 47 -1.82 7.02 -13.38
C LEU A 47 -2.49 5.83 -14.09
N GLY A 48 -3.73 5.48 -13.74
CA GLY A 48 -4.49 4.41 -14.39
C GLY A 48 -3.99 2.99 -14.08
N LYS A 49 -3.19 2.82 -13.01
CA LYS A 49 -2.82 1.47 -12.57
C LYS A 49 -4.07 0.75 -12.06
N SER A 50 -4.15 -0.56 -12.30
CA SER A 50 -5.17 -1.38 -11.66
C SER A 50 -5.07 -1.27 -10.14
N GLN A 51 -6.18 -1.44 -9.45
CA GLN A 51 -6.32 -1.29 -7.99
C GLN A 51 -5.26 -2.13 -7.26
N ARG A 52 -5.11 -3.40 -7.69
CA ARG A 52 -4.08 -4.31 -7.18
C ARG A 52 -2.66 -3.75 -7.36
N ARG A 53 -2.37 -3.12 -8.49
CA ARG A 53 -1.04 -2.60 -8.82
C ARG A 53 -0.76 -1.23 -8.19
N ALA A 54 -1.80 -0.44 -7.93
CA ALA A 54 -1.72 0.75 -7.10
C ALA A 54 -1.36 0.37 -5.65
N HIS A 55 -1.91 -0.71 -5.10
CA HIS A 55 -1.53 -1.18 -3.76
C HIS A 55 -0.09 -1.74 -3.68
N ILE A 56 0.35 -2.54 -4.66
CA ILE A 56 1.66 -3.22 -4.60
C ILE A 56 2.84 -2.24 -4.60
N LYS A 57 2.79 -1.16 -5.39
CA LYS A 57 3.95 -0.25 -5.51
C LYS A 57 4.15 0.64 -4.26
N VAL A 58 3.10 0.84 -3.48
CA VAL A 58 3.12 1.68 -2.27
C VAL A 58 3.79 0.98 -1.09
N ILE A 59 3.71 -0.34 -1.10
CA ILE A 59 4.18 -1.23 -0.05
C ILE A 59 5.70 -1.49 -0.16
N SER A 60 6.30 -1.14 -1.30
CA SER A 60 7.75 -1.16 -1.49
C SER A 60 8.32 0.18 -1.02
N LEU A 61 8.64 0.28 0.27
CA LEU A 61 9.32 1.43 0.89
C LEU A 61 10.80 1.56 0.42
N GLN A 62 11.09 1.34 -0.85
CA GLN A 62 12.46 1.45 -1.40
C GLN A 62 12.63 2.60 -2.40
N GLU A 63 11.59 3.39 -2.70
CA GLU A 63 11.67 4.50 -3.66
C GLU A 63 11.17 5.86 -3.10
N LEU A 64 11.29 6.08 -1.79
CA LEU A 64 11.24 7.43 -1.18
C LEU A 64 12.46 7.64 -0.30
#